data_AF-A0A956T2X0-F1
#
_entry.id   AF-A0A956T2X0-F1
#
_cell.length_a   1.000
_cell.length_b   1.000
_cell.length_c   1.000
_cell.angle_alpha   90.00
_cell.angle_beta   90.00
_cell.angle_gamma   90.00
#
_symmetry.space_group_name_H-M   'P 1'
#
loop_
_entity.id
_entity.type
_entity.pdbx_description
1 polymer ?
#
loop_
_entity_poly.entity_id
_entity_poly.type
_entity_poly.pdbx_seq_one_letter_code
_entity_poly.pdbx_strand_id
1 'polypeptide(L)' 'MSEKTVQCVKLKKELPALEEPPIPGALGEKIHQQVSAEAWRLFEEHFIMVTNELRLDLMDDSTNQIFFD' A
#
# COMPACT_ATOMS: atom_id res chain seq x y z
N MET A 1 -10.87 20.61 -5.46
CA MET A 1 -10.31 19.25 -5.34
C MET A 1 -9.08 19.20 -6.23
N SER A 2 -7.90 19.39 -5.66
CA SER A 2 -6.66 19.24 -6.42
C SER A 2 -6.34 17.76 -6.48
N GLU A 3 -6.89 17.05 -7.47
CA GLU A 3 -6.53 15.66 -7.73
C GLU A 3 -5.06 15.63 -8.14
N LYS A 4 -4.18 15.35 -7.17
CA LYS A 4 -2.76 15.14 -7.44
C LYS A 4 -2.66 13.82 -8.19
N THR A 5 -1.91 13.80 -9.29
CA THR A 5 -1.57 12.58 -10.00
C THR A 5 -0.17 12.13 -9.58
N VAL A 6 0.06 10.82 -9.63
CA VAL A 6 1.37 10.19 -9.40
C VAL A 6 1.68 9.24 -10.54
N GLN A 7 2.97 9.16 -10.88
CA GLN A 7 3.47 8.12 -11.77
C GLN A 7 3.52 6.80 -10.99
N CYS A 8 2.45 6.01 -11.07
CA CYS A 8 2.33 4.77 -10.30
C CYS A 8 3.41 3.76 -10.71
N VAL A 9 4.23 3.33 -9.74
CA VAL A 9 5.30 2.35 -9.99
C VAL A 9 4.77 0.97 -10.36
N LYS A 10 3.59 0.57 -9.83
CA LYS A 10 2.98 -0.73 -10.08
C LYS A 10 2.30 -0.80 -11.45
N LEU A 11 1.47 0.20 -11.76
CA LEU A 11 0.65 0.24 -12.98
C LEU A 11 1.35 0.94 -14.15
N LYS A 12 2.49 1.60 -13.89
CA LYS A 12 3.32 2.34 -14.88
C LYS A 12 2.53 3.38 -15.67
N LYS A 13 1.55 4.01 -15.02
CA LYS A 13 0.66 5.02 -15.59
C LYS A 13 0.49 6.17 -14.62
N GLU A 14 0.17 7.34 -15.15
CA GLU A 14 -0.21 8.50 -14.36
C GLU A 14 -1.67 8.33 -13.91
N LEU A 15 -1.87 8.29 -12.59
CA LEU A 15 -3.15 7.98 -11.96
C LEU A 15 -3.34 8.86 -10.71
N PRO A 16 -4.57 8.99 -10.19
CA PRO A 16 -4.83 9.72 -8.97
C PRO A 16 -3.98 9.20 -7.80
N ALA A 17 -3.35 10.12 -7.08
CA ALA A 17 -2.61 9.85 -5.86
C ALA A 17 -3.56 9.45 -4.72
N LEU A 18 -2.98 8.90 -3.66
CA LEU A 18 -3.66 8.74 -2.38
C LEU A 18 -3.98 10.12 -1.78
N GLU A 19 -5.08 10.22 -1.04
CA GLU A 19 -5.45 11.47 -0.34
C GLU A 19 -4.52 11.76 0.84
N GLU A 20 -4.09 10.70 1.52
CA GLU A 20 -3.17 10.75 2.65
C GLU A 20 -2.23 9.53 2.69
N PRO A 21 -1.07 9.64 3.35
CA PRO A 21 -0.17 8.51 3.55
C PRO A 21 -0.86 7.38 4.34
N PRO A 22 -0.88 6.13 3.82
CA PRO A 22 -1.66 5.06 4.43
C PRO A 22 -1.03 4.50 5.72
N ILE A 23 0.26 4.72 5.92
CA ILE A 23 1.01 4.30 7.10
C ILE A 23 1.91 5.45 7.58
N PRO A 24 2.20 5.55 8.88
CA PRO A 24 3.10 6.57 9.38
C PRO A 24 4.56 6.30 8.98
N GLY A 25 5.34 7.37 8.87
CA GLY A 25 6.79 7.33 8.64
C GLY A 25 7.20 7.39 7.17
N ALA A 26 8.51 7.24 6.92
CA ALA A 26 9.12 7.46 5.61
C ALA A 26 8.60 6.49 4.52
N LEU A 27 8.20 5.27 4.92
CA LEU A 27 7.62 4.31 3.98
C LEU A 27 6.26 4.78 3.47
N GLY A 28 5.40 5.32 4.35
CA GLY A 28 4.10 5.87 3.96
C GLY A 28 4.21 7.07 3.05
N GLU A 29 5.18 7.96 3.31
CA GLU A 29 5.48 9.08 2.42
C GLU A 29 5.92 8.60 1.03
N LYS A 30 6.76 7.56 0.97
CA LYS A 30 7.21 6.97 -0.30
C LYS A 30 6.05 6.33 -1.06
N ILE A 31 5.17 5.60 -0.37
CA ILE A 31 3.97 5.00 -0.97
C ILE A 31 3.08 6.10 -1.55
N HIS A 32 2.78 7.14 -0.76
CA HIS A 32 1.96 8.27 -1.19
C HIS A 32 2.53 9.00 -2.42
N GLN A 33 3.86 9.06 -2.57
CA GLN A 33 4.51 9.70 -3.72
C GLN A 33 4.60 8.81 -4.97
N GLN A 34 4.58 7.48 -4.84
CA GLN A 34 4.92 6.55 -5.92
C GLN A 34 3.79 5.58 -6.29
N VAL A 35 2.74 5.48 -5.47
CA VAL A 35 1.64 4.53 -5.62
C VAL A 35 0.34 5.29 -5.77
N SER A 36 -0.45 4.93 -6.79
CA SER A 36 -1.77 5.53 -7.02
C SER A 36 -2.81 4.92 -6.08
N ALA A 37 -3.92 5.63 -5.88
CA ALA A 37 -5.04 5.14 -5.08
C ALA A 37 -5.57 3.79 -5.61
N GLU A 38 -5.63 3.62 -6.94
CA GLU A 38 -6.03 2.34 -7.57
C GLU A 38 -5.06 1.21 -7.22
N ALA A 39 -3.75 1.44 -7.33
CA ALA A 39 -2.75 0.43 -7.02
C ALA A 39 -2.74 0.06 -5.53
N TRP A 40 -3.00 1.03 -4.66
CA TRP A 40 -3.12 0.80 -3.22
C TRP A 40 -4.31 -0.10 -2.90
N ARG A 41 -5.48 0.17 -3.50
CA ARG A 41 -6.67 -0.68 -3.32
C ARG A 41 -6.42 -2.13 -3.74
N LEU A 42 -5.73 -2.35 -4.87
CA LEU A 42 -5.36 -3.69 -5.32
C LEU A 42 -4.41 -4.39 -4.33
N PHE A 43 -3.51 -3.64 -3.71
CA PHE A 43 -2.64 -4.15 -2.66
C PHE A 43 -3.43 -4.55 -1.42
N GLU A 44 -4.38 -3.74 -0.96
CA GLU A 44 -5.22 -4.03 0.22
C GLU A 44 -6.04 -5.31 0.01
N GLU A 45 -6.68 -5.46 -1.15
CA GLU A 45 -7.45 -6.66 -1.49
C GLU A 45 -6.57 -7.91 -1.47
N HIS A 46 -5.35 -7.82 -2.02
CA HIS A 46 -4.39 -8.92 -1.99
C HIS A 46 -3.86 -9.19 -0.58
N PHE A 47 -3.58 -8.15 0.21
CA PHE A 47 -3.11 -8.25 1.58
C PHE A 47 -4.11 -8.98 2.48
N ILE A 48 -5.40 -8.69 2.33
CA ILE A 48 -6.48 -9.40 3.02
C ILE A 48 -6.48 -10.89 2.64
N MET A 49 -6.35 -11.20 1.34
CA MET A 49 -6.31 -12.59 0.87
C MET A 49 -5.14 -13.36 1.49
N VAL A 50 -3.92 -12.81 1.42
CA VAL A 50 -2.70 -13.43 1.96
C VAL A 50 -2.80 -13.62 3.47
N THR A 51 -3.26 -12.59 4.19
CA THR A 51 -3.42 -12.63 5.65
C THR A 51 -4.39 -13.74 6.06
N ASN A 52 -5.53 -13.87 5.36
CA ASN A 52 -6.51 -14.90 5.65
C ASN A 52 -6.01 -16.31 5.29
N GLU A 53 -5.31 -16.47 4.16
CA GLU A 53 -4.83 -17.77 3.68
C GLU A 53 -3.70 -18.31 4.56
N LEU A 54 -2.79 -17.44 4.99
CA LEU A 54 -1.69 -17.78 5.90
C LEU A 54 -2.08 -17.73 7.38
N ARG A 55 -3.32 -17.33 7.70
CA ARG A 55 -3.84 -17.12 9.07
C ARG A 55 -2.89 -16.25 9.91
N LEU A 56 -2.41 -15.17 9.32
CA LEU A 56 -1.45 -14.27 9.97
C LEU A 56 -2.17 -13.44 11.03
N ASP A 57 -1.53 -13.32 12.19
CA ASP A 57 -1.96 -12.38 13.21
C ASP A 57 -1.21 -11.06 13.03
N LEU A 58 -1.92 -10.02 12.63
CA LEU A 58 -1.36 -8.68 12.40
C LEU A 58 -0.86 -8.00 13.69
N MET A 59 -1.19 -8.56 14.86
CA MET A 59 -0.69 -8.10 16.16
C MET A 59 0.59 -8.82 16.59
N ASP A 60 0.97 -9.91 15.91
CA ASP A 60 2.17 -10.68 16.23
C ASP A 60 3.39 -10.15 15.45
N ASP A 61 4.49 -9.91 16.15
CA ASP A 61 5.73 -9.41 15.54
C ASP A 61 6.34 -10.40 14.53
N SER A 62 6.03 -11.70 14.66
CA SER A 62 6.44 -12.72 13.69
C SER A 62 5.82 -12.49 12.30
N THR A 63 4.59 -11.97 12.26
CA THR A 63 3.88 -11.64 11.02
C THR A 63 4.51 -10.45 10.31
N ASN A 64 5.06 -9.49 11.05
CA ASN A 64 5.76 -8.34 10.47
C ASN A 64 6.94 -8.80 9.61
N GLN A 65 7.67 -9.84 10.01
CA GLN A 65 8.81 -10.35 9.22
C GLN A 65 8.41 -10.82 7.82
N ILE A 66 7.22 -11.40 7.66
CA ILE A 66 6.72 -11.88 6.35
C ILE A 66 6.45 -10.70 5.39
N PHE A 67 6.13 -9.52 5.92
CA PHE A 67 5.81 -8.33 5.11
C PHE A 67 7.02 -7.43 4.86
N PHE A 68 8.08 -7.52 5.68
CA PHE A 68 9.27 -6.68 5.57
C PHE A 68 10.48 -7.38 4.94
N ASP A 69 10.49 -8.71 4.81
CA ASP A 69 11.42 -9.48 3.95
C ASP A 69 10.98 -9.48 2.48
#